data_AF-A0A7C0VLK4-F1
#
_entry.id   AF-A0A7C0VLK4-F1
#
_cell.length_a   1.000
_cell.length_b   1.000
_cell.length_c   1.000
_cell.angle_alpha   90.00
_cell.angle_beta   90.00
_cell.angle_gamma   90.00
#
_symmetry.space_group_name_H-M   'P 1'
#
loop_
_entity.id
_entity.type
_entity.pdbx_description
1 polymer ?
#
loop_
_entity_poly.entity_id
_entity_poly.type
_entity_poly.pdbx_seq_one_letter_code
_entity_poly.pdbx_strand_id
1 'polypeptide(L)' 'FIEIYLDCSLDACRNRDPKGLYKKADAGEIAEFTGVSAPYEPPLQPELSLKTDELSEAEAVDLIIAYLRQRQLMQI' A
#
# COMPACT_ATOMS: atom_id res chain seq x y z
N PHE A 1 -7.17 -6.30 -15.89
CA PHE A 1 -6.14 -5.99 -14.87
C PHE A 1 -6.44 -4.60 -14.33
N ILE A 2 -6.28 -4.39 -13.03
CA ILE A 2 -6.51 -3.11 -12.33
C ILE A 2 -5.33 -2.97 -11.36
N GLU A 3 -4.51 -1.94 -11.53
CA GLU A 3 -3.44 -1.58 -10.60
C GLU A 3 -4.02 -0.72 -9.47
N ILE A 4 -3.80 -1.17 -8.22
CA ILE A 4 -4.23 -0.45 -7.03
C ILE A 4 -3.00 -0.05 -6.25
N TYR A 5 -2.77 1.26 -6.13
CA TYR A 5 -1.70 1.81 -5.34
C TYR A 5 -2.12 1.93 -3.87
N LEU A 6 -1.48 1.16 -2.99
CA LEU A 6 -1.62 1.32 -1.54
C LEU A 6 -0.64 2.40 -1.08
N ASP A 7 -1.13 3.64 -1.06
CA ASP A 7 -0.36 4.81 -0.71
C ASP A 7 -0.34 4.95 0.82
N CYS A 8 0.79 4.63 1.45
CA CYS A 8 1.11 5.04 2.81
C CYS A 8 2.43 5.80 2.84
N SER A 9 2.52 6.80 3.70
CA SER A 9 3.81 7.39 4.05
C SER A 9 4.73 6.33 4.65
N LEU A 10 6.03 6.38 4.29
CA LEU A 10 7.03 5.45 4.82
C LEU A 10 7.02 5.41 6.35
N ASP A 11 6.81 6.56 7.00
CA ASP A 11 6.72 6.65 8.46
C ASP A 11 5.52 5.89 9.02
N ALA A 12 4.34 5.97 8.38
CA ALA A 12 3.19 5.16 8.79
C ALA A 12 3.46 3.67 8.60
N CYS A 13 4.09 3.27 7.49
CA CYS A 13 4.42 1.88 7.25
C CYS A 13 5.49 1.37 8.28
N ARG A 14 6.49 2.20 8.64
CA ARG A 14 7.49 1.94 9.70
C ARG A 14 6.88 1.87 11.10
N ASN A 15 5.91 2.71 11.42
CA ASN A 15 5.23 2.71 12.72
C ASN A 15 4.42 1.43 12.94
N ARG A 16 3.83 0.87 11.88
CA ARG A 16 3.07 -0.38 11.95
C ARG A 16 3.98 -1.59 12.20
N ASP A 17 5.10 -1.67 11.48
CA ASP A 17 6.11 -2.74 11.46
C ASP A 17 5.75 -4.05 12.20
N PRO A 18 4.68 -4.76 11.78
CA PRO A 18 4.09 -5.84 12.58
C PRO A 18 5.01 -7.07 12.67
N LYS A 19 6.03 -7.12 11.80
CA LYS A 19 6.99 -8.21 11.67
C LYS A 19 8.42 -7.80 12.08
N GLY A 20 8.63 -6.54 12.50
CA GLY A 20 9.96 -6.05 12.86
C GLY A 20 10.92 -5.94 11.67
N LEU A 21 10.42 -5.86 10.44
CA LEU A 21 11.24 -5.87 9.22
C LEU A 21 11.94 -4.53 9.01
N TYR A 22 11.26 -3.40 9.27
CA TYR A 22 11.90 -2.08 9.18
C TYR A 22 13.04 -1.97 10.19
N LYS A 23 12.84 -2.43 11.43
CA LYS A 23 13.89 -2.46 12.46
C LYS A 23 15.12 -3.27 12.02
N LYS A 24 14.91 -4.46 11.44
CA LYS A 24 16.00 -5.30 10.93
C LYS A 24 16.71 -4.67 9.73
N ALA A 25 15.97 -4.04 8.84
CA ALA A 25 16.54 -3.33 7.69
C ALA A 25 17.39 -2.13 8.15
N ASP A 26 16.90 -1.33 9.10
CA ASP A 26 17.65 -0.22 9.69
C ASP A 26 18.93 -0.71 10.42
N ALA A 27 18.90 -1.91 11.01
CA ALA A 27 20.06 -2.57 11.61
C ALA A 27 21.04 -3.21 10.59
N GLY A 28 20.72 -3.16 9.30
CA GLY A 28 21.54 -3.75 8.23
C GLY A 28 21.44 -5.28 8.11
N GLU A 29 20.49 -5.92 8.81
CA GLU A 29 20.28 -7.37 8.75
C GLU A 29 19.55 -7.81 7.46
N ILE A 30 18.85 -6.88 6.81
CA ILE A 30 18.14 -7.11 5.55
C ILE A 30 18.71 -6.16 4.50
N ALA A 31 19.40 -6.73 3.51
CA ALA A 31 19.88 -5.99 2.35
C ALA A 31 18.72 -5.65 1.39
N GLU A 32 18.90 -4.58 0.60
CA GLU A 32 17.96 -4.18 -0.47
C GLU A 32 16.49 -4.10 -0.02
N PHE A 33 16.24 -3.45 1.12
CA PHE A 33 14.90 -3.30 1.66
C PHE A 33 14.23 -2.03 1.11
N THR A 34 13.09 -2.19 0.44
CA THR A 34 12.31 -1.12 -0.17
C THR A 34 11.87 -0.08 0.86
N GLY A 35 12.15 1.20 0.59
CA GLY A 35 11.89 2.31 1.52
C GLY A 35 12.95 2.47 2.62
N VAL A 36 14.03 1.70 2.59
CA VAL A 36 15.20 1.87 3.47
C VAL A 36 16.45 1.99 2.62
N SER A 37 16.90 0.88 2.02
CA SER A 37 18.12 0.84 1.20
C SER A 37 17.85 0.71 -0.29
N ALA A 38 16.63 0.33 -0.68
CA ALA A 38 16.18 0.25 -2.06
C ALA A 38 14.99 1.21 -2.32
N PRO A 39 14.85 1.77 -3.53
CA PRO A 39 13.74 2.66 -3.86
C PRO A 39 12.43 1.88 -3.98
N TYR A 40 11.33 2.59 -3.72
CA TYR A 40 10.00 2.22 -4.21
C TYR A 40 9.68 3.15 -5.37
N GLU A 41 9.18 2.60 -6.47
CA GLU A 41 8.71 3.37 -7.61
C GLU A 41 7.19 3.38 -7.60
N PRO A 42 6.53 4.47 -7.14
CA PRO A 42 5.08 4.55 -7.17
C PRO A 42 4.56 4.44 -8.62
N PRO A 43 3.40 3.80 -8.82
CA PRO A 43 2.82 3.71 -10.16
C PRO A 43 2.49 5.10 -10.68
N LEU A 44 2.79 5.35 -11.95
CA LEU A 44 2.57 6.66 -12.57
C LEU A 44 1.08 6.94 -12.81
N GLN A 45 0.29 5.90 -13.11
CA GLN A 45 -1.12 6.00 -13.46
C GLN A 45 -1.92 4.81 -12.91
N PRO A 46 -1.98 4.61 -11.58
CA PRO A 46 -2.78 3.55 -11.01
C PRO A 46 -4.26 3.79 -11.30
N GLU A 47 -5.02 2.73 -11.53
CA GLU A 47 -6.48 2.81 -11.68
C GLU A 47 -7.19 3.27 -10.41
N LEU A 48 -6.62 2.96 -9.25
CA LEU A 48 -7.12 3.37 -7.93
C LEU A 48 -5.94 3.59 -6.97
N SER A 49 -5.94 4.70 -6.23
CA SER A 49 -4.99 4.95 -5.14
C SER A 49 -5.74 5.02 -3.82
N LEU A 50 -5.21 4.35 -2.79
CA LEU A 50 -5.80 4.26 -1.46
C LEU A 50 -4.81 4.83 -0.43
N LYS A 51 -5.17 5.92 0.23
CA LYS A 51 -4.41 6.52 1.34
C LYS A 51 -4.56 5.67 2.60
N THR A 52 -3.86 4.54 2.64
CA THR A 52 -4.05 3.51 3.67
C THR A 52 -3.59 3.95 5.07
N ASP A 53 -2.89 5.06 5.21
CA ASP A 53 -2.59 5.72 6.49
C ASP A 53 -3.71 6.66 6.99
N GLU A 54 -4.70 6.96 6.15
CA GLU A 54 -5.88 7.77 6.48
C GLU A 54 -7.19 6.94 6.50
N LEU A 55 -7.17 5.74 5.93
CA LEU A 55 -8.32 4.84 5.82
C LEU A 55 -8.22 3.66 6.80
N SER A 56 -9.36 3.24 7.32
CA SER A 56 -9.50 1.89 7.87
C SER A 56 -9.49 0.84 6.75
N GLU A 57 -9.24 -0.42 7.13
CA GLU A 57 -9.30 -1.55 6.20
C GLU A 57 -10.67 -1.67 5.53
N ALA A 58 -11.75 -1.51 6.30
CA ALA A 58 -13.11 -1.58 5.78
C ALA A 58 -13.38 -0.48 4.74
N GLU A 59 -12.98 0.76 5.01
CA GLU A 59 -13.13 1.86 4.05
C GLU A 59 -12.32 1.63 2.78
N ALA A 60 -11.09 1.12 2.89
CA ALA A 60 -10.28 0.76 1.74
C ALA A 60 -10.95 -0.33 0.88
N VAL A 61 -11.51 -1.37 1.50
CA VAL A 61 -12.25 -2.43 0.81
C VAL A 61 -13.50 -1.88 0.14
N ASP A 62 -14.26 -1.02 0.82
CA ASP A 62 -15.46 -0.39 0.27
C ASP A 62 -15.15 0.44 -0.98
N LEU A 63 -14.03 1.17 -0.99
CA LEU A 63 -13.56 1.91 -2.15
C LEU A 63 -13.22 0.99 -3.33
N ILE A 64 -12.58 -0.15 -3.08
CA ILE A 64 -12.28 -1.14 -4.12
C ILE A 64 -13.58 -1.73 -4.69
N ILE A 65 -14.52 -2.11 -3.83
CA ILE A 65 -15.82 -2.67 -4.25
C ILE A 65 -16.59 -1.63 -5.08
N ALA A 66 -16.64 -0.38 -4.62
CA ALA A 66 -17.30 0.70 -5.34
C ALA A 66 -16.68 0.92 -6.73
N TYR A 67 -15.34 0.91 -6.83
CA TYR A 67 -14.62 1.01 -8.09
C TYR A 67 -15.00 -0.13 -9.05
N LEU A 68 -15.01 -1.38 -8.57
CA LEU A 68 -15.35 -2.56 -9.39
C LEU A 68 -16.81 -2.51 -9.88
N ARG A 69 -17.74 -2.05 -9.04
CA ARG A 69 -19.15 -1.84 -9.42
C ARG A 69 -19.31 -0.76 -10.48
N GLN A 70 -18.65 0.38 -10.32
CA GLN A 70 -18.69 1.48 -11.29
C GLN A 70 -18.19 1.03 -12.67
N ARG A 71 -17.22 0.12 -12.70
CA ARG A 71 -16.66 -0.47 -13.92
C ARG A 71 -17.46 -1.66 -14.45
N GLN A 72 -18.57 -2.02 -13.80
CA GLN A 72 -19.42 -3.19 -14.12
C GLN A 72 -18.67 -4.53 -14.11
N LEU A 73 -17.60 -4.61 -13.32
CA LEU A 73 -16.77 -5.81 -13.17
C LEU A 73 -17.22 -6.71 -12.01
N MET A 74 -18.15 -6.21 -11.19
CA MET A 74 -18.75 -6.94 -10.09
C MET A 74 -20.26 -6.65 -10.07
N GLN A 75 -21.07 -7.70 -10.02
CA GLN A 75 -22.51 -7.63 -9.82
C GLN A 75 -22.86 -8.38 -8.54
N ILE A 76 -23.60 -7.72 -7.65
CA ILE A 76 -24.37 -8.33 -6.57
C ILE A 76 -25.72 -7.65 -6.59
#